data_AF-A0A445BJK2-F1
#
_entry.id   AF-A0A445BJK2-F1
#
_cell.length_a   1.000
_cell.length_b   1.000
_cell.length_c   1.000
_cell.angle_alpha   90.00
_cell.angle_beta   90.00
_cell.angle_gamma   90.00
#
_symmetry.space_group_name_H-M   'P 1'
#
loop_
_entity.id
_entity.type
_entity.pdbx_description
1 polymer ?
#
loop_
_entity_poly.entity_id
_entity_poly.type
_entity_poly.pdbx_seq_one_letter_code
_entity_poly.pdbx_strand_id
1 'polypeptide(L)'
;MVPYLNRAETGEIKGHYLNATAGTCEEMIKRAVFARELGAPIVMHDYLTGGFTANTSLAHYCRDNGLLHIHRAMHAVIDRQKNHGMHFRVLAKALRLSGGDHIHAGTPWDLFHSRLGFSTRCSSRCFRGIHVWHMPPLTEIFGDDSVLQFGGGTLGHPWGNAPCSVANRVALEACVQARNEGRDLAREGNEIICEVSKWSPELAAACEVWKAIKFELPAMDTL
;
A
#
# COMPACT_ATOMS: atom_id res chain seq x y z
N MET A 1 -1.21 -7.85 20.54
CA MET A 1 -0.54 -9.13 20.90
C MET A 1 0.12 -9.80 19.70
N VAL A 2 -0.56 -9.97 18.55
CA VAL A 2 0.01 -10.61 17.33
C VAL A 2 1.30 -9.93 16.78
N PRO A 3 1.40 -8.59 16.65
CA PRO A 3 2.63 -7.97 16.15
C PRO A 3 3.85 -8.20 17.06
N TYR A 4 3.62 -8.33 18.38
CA TYR A 4 4.69 -8.56 19.36
C TYR A 4 5.24 -9.99 19.28
N LEU A 5 4.37 -10.99 19.12
CA LEU A 5 4.77 -12.38 18.92
C LEU A 5 5.59 -12.54 17.64
N ASN A 6 5.08 -12.01 16.52
CA ASN A 6 5.78 -12.10 15.22
C ASN A 6 7.11 -11.33 15.22
N ARG A 7 7.21 -10.23 15.98
CA ARG A 7 8.48 -9.51 16.17
C ARG A 7 9.50 -10.35 16.92
N ALA A 8 9.08 -11.05 17.98
CA ALA A 8 9.97 -11.94 18.73
C ALA A 8 10.49 -13.10 17.87
N GLU A 9 9.66 -13.64 16.99
CA GLU A 9 10.03 -14.74 16.09
C GLU A 9 10.98 -14.30 14.97
N THR A 10 10.78 -13.11 14.40
CA THR A 10 11.50 -12.68 13.19
C THR A 10 12.64 -11.71 13.45
N GLY A 11 12.70 -11.07 14.62
CA GLY A 11 13.64 -9.99 14.92
C GLY A 11 13.37 -8.66 14.21
N GLU A 12 12.42 -8.61 13.27
CA GLU A 12 12.05 -7.40 12.52
C GLU A 12 10.96 -6.59 13.23
N ILE A 13 10.96 -5.26 13.05
CA ILE A 13 9.87 -4.38 13.51
C ILE A 13 8.59 -4.74 12.74
N LYS A 14 7.50 -4.99 13.46
CA LYS A 14 6.17 -5.26 12.90
C LYS A 14 5.19 -4.17 13.31
N GLY A 15 4.21 -3.92 12.45
CA GLY A 15 3.14 -2.95 12.69
C GLY A 15 1.80 -3.42 12.13
N HIS A 16 0.72 -2.86 12.66
CA HIS A 16 -0.63 -3.03 12.14
C HIS A 16 -1.32 -1.67 12.19
N TYR A 17 -1.91 -1.24 11.08
CA TYR A 17 -2.57 0.06 11.00
C TYR A 17 -3.88 0.02 11.78
N LEU A 18 -3.86 0.43 13.04
CA LEU A 18 -5.08 0.53 13.86
C LEU A 18 -5.91 1.72 13.39
N ASN A 19 -7.18 1.49 13.04
CA ASN A 19 -8.02 2.54 12.46
C ASN A 19 -8.58 3.48 13.53
N ALA A 20 -8.19 4.76 13.45
CA ALA A 20 -8.65 5.82 14.33
C ALA A 20 -9.92 6.54 13.82
N THR A 21 -10.36 6.29 12.57
CA THR A 21 -11.60 6.89 12.02
C THR A 21 -12.80 6.63 12.94
N ALA A 22 -13.49 7.69 13.34
CA ALA A 22 -14.64 7.64 14.23
C ALA A 22 -15.69 8.70 13.84
N GLY A 23 -16.89 8.61 14.43
CA GLY A 23 -17.98 9.56 14.17
C GLY A 23 -17.80 10.93 14.84
N THR A 24 -16.92 11.04 15.84
CA THR A 24 -16.58 12.31 16.51
C THR A 24 -15.06 12.41 16.71
N CYS A 25 -14.56 13.63 16.88
CA CYS A 25 -13.13 13.86 17.09
C CYS A 25 -12.63 13.29 18.43
N GLU A 26 -13.46 13.32 19.46
CA GLU A 26 -13.14 12.79 20.79
C GLU A 26 -12.90 11.28 20.73
N GLU A 27 -13.78 10.53 20.04
CA GLU A 27 -13.60 9.09 19.86
C GLU A 27 -12.42 8.77 18.93
N MET A 28 -12.16 9.61 17.92
CA MET A 28 -10.96 9.47 17.07
C MET A 28 -9.68 9.58 17.89
N ILE A 29 -9.55 10.63 18.71
CA ILE A 29 -8.37 10.85 19.55
C ILE A 29 -8.27 9.75 20.62
N LYS A 30 -9.37 9.35 21.24
CA LYS A 30 -9.39 8.24 22.22
C LYS A 30 -8.82 6.95 21.63
N ARG A 31 -9.18 6.60 20.39
CA ARG A 31 -8.61 5.44 19.68
C ARG A 31 -7.11 5.60 19.42
N ALA A 32 -6.68 6.79 19.01
CA ALA A 32 -5.27 7.08 18.76
C ALA A 32 -4.42 7.05 20.04
N VAL A 33 -4.96 7.54 21.16
CA VAL A 33 -4.34 7.44 22.49
C VAL A 33 -4.21 5.99 22.92
N PHE A 34 -5.27 5.19 22.79
CA PHE A 34 -5.20 3.78 23.14
C PHE A 34 -4.20 3.00 22.27
N ALA A 35 -4.12 3.31 20.97
CA ALA A 35 -3.11 2.73 20.09
C ALA A 35 -1.67 3.05 20.53
N ARG A 36 -1.42 4.29 20.98
CA ARG A 36 -0.14 4.70 21.57
C ARG A 36 0.17 3.95 22.86
N GLU A 37 -0.80 3.80 23.76
CA GLU A 37 -0.64 3.04 25.01
C GLU A 37 -0.29 1.57 24.76
N LEU A 38 -0.83 0.99 23.68
CA LEU A 38 -0.46 -0.35 23.22
C LEU A 38 0.93 -0.41 22.55
N GLY A 39 1.63 0.71 22.39
CA GLY A 39 2.92 0.81 21.70
C GLY A 39 2.83 0.61 20.19
N ALA A 40 1.66 0.83 19.58
CA ALA A 40 1.50 0.67 18.13
C ALA A 40 2.31 1.76 17.39
N PRO A 41 3.16 1.40 16.42
CA PRO A 41 4.03 2.38 15.74
C PRO A 41 3.29 3.24 14.71
N ILE A 42 2.06 2.86 14.34
CA ILE A 42 1.31 3.49 13.27
C ILE A 42 -0.20 3.30 13.46
N VAL A 43 -0.98 4.34 13.14
CA VAL A 43 -2.44 4.31 13.05
C VAL A 43 -2.89 4.63 11.63
N MET A 44 -4.17 4.45 11.31
CA MET A 44 -4.75 4.90 10.04
C MET A 44 -5.99 5.77 10.19
N HIS A 45 -6.25 6.59 9.16
CA HIS A 45 -7.43 7.43 9.08
C HIS A 45 -7.98 7.55 7.66
N ASP A 46 -9.30 7.62 7.54
CA ASP A 46 -10.03 7.84 6.29
C ASP A 46 -10.30 9.34 6.11
N TYR A 47 -9.33 10.08 5.57
CA TYR A 47 -9.30 11.55 5.68
C TYR A 47 -10.46 12.29 4.98
N LEU A 48 -11.01 11.76 3.88
CA LEU A 48 -12.13 12.40 3.19
C LEU A 48 -13.44 12.19 3.94
N THR A 49 -13.69 10.96 4.40
CA THR A 49 -14.91 10.62 5.14
C THR A 49 -14.89 11.14 6.57
N GLY A 50 -13.71 11.20 7.21
CA GLY A 50 -13.52 11.85 8.50
C GLY A 50 -13.43 13.38 8.41
N GLY A 51 -13.02 13.89 7.24
CA GLY A 51 -12.89 15.31 6.94
C GLY A 51 -11.51 15.89 7.26
N PHE A 52 -11.12 16.92 6.51
CA PHE A 52 -9.81 17.57 6.63
C PHE A 52 -9.54 18.16 8.03
N THR A 53 -10.55 18.67 8.72
CA THR A 53 -10.41 19.21 10.08
C THR A 53 -9.99 18.13 11.08
N ALA A 54 -10.66 16.97 11.03
CA ALA A 54 -10.33 15.82 11.88
C ALA A 54 -8.94 15.27 11.51
N ASN A 55 -8.66 15.11 10.20
CA ASN A 55 -7.36 14.64 9.73
C ASN A 55 -6.20 15.52 10.19
N THR A 56 -6.34 16.85 10.09
CA THR A 56 -5.29 17.79 10.49
C THR A 56 -5.02 17.70 11.99
N SER A 57 -6.08 17.60 12.81
CA SER A 57 -5.95 17.38 14.25
C SER A 57 -5.22 16.08 14.57
N LEU A 58 -5.57 14.98 13.89
CA LEU A 58 -4.92 13.69 14.07
C LEU A 58 -3.47 13.71 13.58
N ALA A 59 -3.17 14.38 12.47
CA ALA A 59 -1.81 14.52 11.96
C ALA A 59 -0.91 15.31 12.93
N HIS A 60 -1.45 16.35 13.58
CA HIS A 60 -0.73 17.06 14.63
C HIS A 60 -0.46 16.14 15.83
N TYR A 61 -1.45 15.36 16.28
CA TYR A 61 -1.25 14.38 17.33
C TYR A 61 -0.17 13.34 16.96
N CYS A 62 -0.22 12.77 15.76
CA CYS A 62 0.71 11.75 15.30
C CYS A 62 2.15 12.27 15.21
N ARG A 63 2.38 13.54 14.85
CA ARG A 63 3.74 14.12 14.79
C ARG A 63 4.56 13.87 16.06
N ASP A 64 3.92 13.84 17.22
CA ASP A 64 4.57 13.61 18.52
C ASP A 64 4.37 12.18 19.06
N ASN A 65 3.54 11.35 18.41
CA ASN A 65 3.03 10.09 18.98
C ASN A 65 3.07 8.87 18.07
N GLY A 66 3.48 8.97 16.80
CA GLY A 66 3.63 7.83 15.88
C GLY A 66 3.31 8.17 14.42
N LEU A 67 3.30 7.17 13.55
CA LEU A 67 3.00 7.39 12.13
C LEU A 67 1.50 7.39 11.83
N LEU A 68 1.12 8.06 10.73
CA LEU A 68 -0.26 8.18 10.24
C LEU A 68 -0.39 7.70 8.79
N HIS A 69 -1.02 6.53 8.62
CA HIS A 69 -1.41 6.02 7.30
C HIS A 69 -2.76 6.60 6.86
N ILE A 70 -2.84 7.15 5.65
CA ILE A 70 -4.08 7.71 5.13
C ILE A 70 -4.72 6.80 4.09
N HIS A 71 -5.98 6.48 4.31
CA HIS A 71 -6.83 5.81 3.33
C HIS A 71 -7.78 6.83 2.68
N ARG A 72 -7.97 6.70 1.36
CA ARG A 72 -8.70 7.67 0.53
C ARG A 72 -10.16 7.28 0.29
N ALA A 73 -10.82 6.66 1.27
CA ALA A 73 -12.25 6.30 1.13
C ALA A 73 -13.06 7.47 0.58
N MET A 74 -14.03 7.20 -0.31
CA MET A 74 -14.86 8.20 -1.02
C MET A 74 -14.18 8.98 -2.17
N HIS A 75 -12.86 8.87 -2.39
CA HIS A 75 -12.18 9.69 -3.43
C HIS A 75 -12.77 9.55 -4.85
N ALA A 76 -13.10 8.32 -5.27
CA ALA A 76 -13.63 8.03 -6.62
C ALA A 76 -15.02 8.65 -6.89
N VAL A 77 -15.73 9.10 -5.85
CA VAL A 77 -16.96 9.89 -6.03
C VAL A 77 -16.63 11.26 -6.64
N ILE A 78 -15.42 11.75 -6.39
CA ILE A 78 -14.98 13.10 -6.73
C ILE A 78 -13.98 13.09 -7.91
N ASP A 79 -13.16 12.05 -8.04
CA ASP A 79 -11.99 12.07 -8.94
C ASP A 79 -12.03 11.07 -10.11
N ARG A 80 -13.15 10.36 -10.32
CA ARG A 80 -13.22 9.28 -11.34
C ARG A 80 -13.50 9.76 -12.75
N GLN A 81 -14.32 10.79 -12.93
CA GLN A 81 -14.81 11.23 -14.24
C GLN A 81 -13.96 12.37 -14.78
N LYS A 82 -13.51 12.26 -16.04
CA LYS A 82 -12.69 13.30 -16.69
C LYS A 82 -13.43 14.65 -16.83
N ASN A 83 -14.75 14.60 -17.00
CA ASN A 83 -15.57 15.77 -17.33
C ASN A 83 -16.07 16.56 -16.10
N HIS A 84 -16.01 16.00 -14.89
CA HIS A 84 -16.53 16.67 -13.70
C HIS A 84 -15.90 16.13 -12.41
N GLY A 85 -15.62 17.03 -11.47
CA GLY A 85 -15.09 16.70 -10.15
C GLY A 85 -13.74 17.35 -9.88
N MET A 86 -12.91 16.70 -9.06
CA MET A 86 -11.55 17.15 -8.73
C MET A 86 -10.57 16.01 -8.95
N HIS A 87 -9.66 16.17 -9.91
CA HIS A 87 -8.64 15.16 -10.18
C HIS A 87 -7.81 14.84 -8.92
N PHE A 88 -7.50 13.56 -8.68
CA PHE A 88 -6.83 13.04 -7.48
C PHE A 88 -5.56 13.81 -7.08
N ARG A 89 -4.77 14.27 -8.06
CA ARG A 89 -3.58 15.14 -7.83
C ARG A 89 -3.86 16.34 -6.92
N VAL A 90 -5.06 16.92 -6.96
CA VAL A 90 -5.47 18.04 -6.10
C VAL A 90 -5.68 17.54 -4.67
N LEU A 91 -6.40 16.43 -4.52
CA LEU A 91 -6.64 15.78 -3.22
C LEU A 91 -5.34 15.32 -2.57
N ALA A 92 -4.40 14.78 -3.34
CA ALA A 92 -3.07 14.39 -2.88
C ALA A 92 -2.26 15.60 -2.36
N LYS A 93 -2.30 16.74 -3.06
CA LYS A 93 -1.67 17.99 -2.58
C LYS A 93 -2.35 18.51 -1.31
N ALA A 94 -3.68 18.48 -1.25
CA ALA A 94 -4.44 18.89 -0.07
C ALA A 94 -4.11 18.01 1.14
N LEU A 95 -4.01 16.69 0.96
CA LEU A 95 -3.58 15.79 2.04
C LEU A 95 -2.14 16.08 2.46
N ARG A 96 -1.22 16.32 1.52
CA ARG A 96 0.17 16.64 1.85
C ARG A 96 0.27 17.89 2.74
N LEU A 97 -0.65 18.84 2.59
CA LEU A 97 -0.73 20.02 3.46
C LEU A 97 -1.40 19.71 4.81
N SER A 98 -2.49 18.94 4.81
CA SER A 98 -3.21 18.53 6.03
C SER A 98 -2.39 17.61 6.94
N GLY A 99 -1.54 16.77 6.35
CA GLY A 99 -0.65 15.84 7.03
C GLY A 99 -1.06 14.38 6.89
N GLY A 100 -0.06 13.52 6.73
CA GLY A 100 -0.16 12.06 6.60
C GLY A 100 1.14 11.50 6.02
N ASP A 101 1.61 10.38 6.57
CA ASP A 101 2.90 9.78 6.19
C ASP A 101 2.77 8.85 4.99
N HIS A 102 1.59 8.25 4.78
CA HIS A 102 1.28 7.42 3.61
C HIS A 102 -0.06 7.82 3.00
N ILE A 103 -0.21 7.70 1.67
CA ILE A 103 -1.52 7.77 1.00
C ILE A 103 -1.63 6.66 -0.04
N HIS A 104 -2.82 6.07 -0.17
CA HIS A 104 -3.13 5.19 -1.31
C HIS A 104 -3.08 6.00 -2.61
N ALA A 105 -2.15 5.65 -3.51
CA ALA A 105 -1.97 6.34 -4.78
C ALA A 105 -2.60 5.58 -5.96
N GLY A 106 -2.94 4.30 -5.78
CA GLY A 106 -3.48 3.43 -6.83
C GLY A 106 -2.48 2.34 -7.23
N THR A 107 -2.86 1.52 -8.20
CA THR A 107 -2.02 0.48 -8.83
C THR A 107 -1.66 0.91 -10.27
N PRO A 108 -0.67 0.29 -10.96
CA PRO A 108 -0.29 0.68 -12.32
C PRO A 108 -1.44 0.81 -13.32
N TRP A 109 -2.40 -0.12 -13.28
CA TRP A 109 -3.62 -0.08 -14.10
C TRP A 109 -4.62 1.00 -13.69
N ASP A 110 -4.55 1.50 -12.45
CA ASP A 110 -5.25 2.71 -12.01
C ASP A 110 -4.44 3.99 -12.32
N LEU A 111 -3.11 3.87 -12.45
CA LEU A 111 -2.12 4.98 -12.43
C LEU A 111 -1.47 5.29 -13.76
N PHE A 112 -1.79 4.58 -14.86
CA PHE A 112 -1.14 4.76 -16.16
C PHE A 112 -1.19 6.22 -16.70
N HIS A 113 -1.91 7.13 -16.05
CA HIS A 113 -2.03 8.54 -16.41
C HIS A 113 -1.60 9.54 -15.32
N SER A 114 -1.06 9.11 -14.17
CA SER A 114 -0.56 10.05 -13.16
C SER A 114 0.74 9.59 -12.50
N ARG A 115 1.87 9.86 -13.15
CA ARG A 115 3.19 9.92 -12.49
C ARG A 115 3.18 11.09 -11.50
N LEU A 116 2.57 10.89 -10.35
CA LEU A 116 2.58 11.84 -9.26
C LEU A 116 3.93 11.71 -8.56
N GLY A 117 4.80 12.69 -8.77
CA GLY A 117 6.01 12.87 -7.95
C GLY A 117 5.61 13.16 -6.50
N PHE A 118 5.38 12.11 -5.73
CA PHE A 118 5.29 12.20 -4.28
C PHE A 118 6.72 12.37 -3.75
N SER A 119 6.98 13.46 -3.03
CA SER A 119 8.24 13.60 -2.28
C SER A 119 8.14 12.80 -0.99
N THR A 120 9.28 12.24 -0.57
CA THR A 120 9.68 11.50 0.65
C THR A 120 8.86 11.58 1.95
N ARG A 121 7.92 12.53 2.11
CA ARG A 121 7.05 12.66 3.30
C ARG A 121 5.69 11.98 3.19
N CYS A 122 5.25 11.58 1.99
CA CYS A 122 4.01 10.83 1.82
C CYS A 122 4.27 9.69 0.85
N SER A 123 4.57 8.47 1.34
CA SER A 123 4.87 7.35 0.45
C SER A 123 3.61 6.88 -0.27
N SER A 124 3.77 6.53 -1.55
CA SER A 124 2.67 6.00 -2.36
C SER A 124 2.39 4.57 -1.94
N ARG A 125 1.12 4.29 -1.62
CA ARG A 125 0.66 2.95 -1.32
C ARG A 125 -0.18 2.38 -2.48
N CYS A 126 0.18 1.19 -2.91
CA CYS A 126 -0.54 0.42 -3.93
C CYS A 126 -1.45 -0.61 -3.26
N PHE A 127 -2.71 -0.71 -3.67
CA PHE A 127 -3.71 -1.56 -3.01
C PHE A 127 -4.80 -2.06 -3.96
N ARG A 128 -5.37 -3.23 -3.62
CA ARG A 128 -6.42 -4.03 -4.30
C ARG A 128 -5.98 -4.68 -5.61
N GLY A 129 -6.38 -5.94 -5.78
CA GLY A 129 -6.20 -6.70 -7.02
C GLY A 129 -4.76 -7.12 -7.36
N ILE A 130 -3.77 -6.78 -6.53
CA ILE A 130 -2.36 -7.13 -6.80
C ILE A 130 -1.97 -8.51 -6.22
N HIS A 131 -1.04 -9.19 -6.90
CA HIS A 131 -0.49 -10.51 -6.59
C HIS A 131 0.95 -10.61 -7.13
N VAL A 132 1.65 -11.73 -6.89
CA VAL A 132 3.11 -11.87 -7.15
C VAL A 132 3.55 -11.51 -8.57
N TRP A 133 2.76 -11.83 -9.61
CA TRP A 133 3.06 -11.44 -11.00
C TRP A 133 3.08 -9.94 -11.26
N HIS A 134 2.50 -9.14 -10.36
CA HIS A 134 2.53 -7.70 -10.44
C HIS A 134 3.79 -7.10 -9.79
N MET A 135 4.62 -7.89 -9.11
CA MET A 135 5.78 -7.37 -8.39
C MET A 135 6.80 -6.64 -9.28
N PRO A 136 7.18 -7.16 -10.48
CA PRO A 136 8.10 -6.43 -11.36
C PRO A 136 7.58 -5.06 -11.80
N PRO A 137 6.38 -4.92 -12.41
CA PRO A 137 5.90 -3.60 -12.80
C PRO A 137 5.61 -2.68 -11.61
N LEU A 138 5.25 -3.21 -10.44
CA LEU A 138 5.11 -2.41 -9.22
C LEU A 138 6.45 -1.81 -8.78
N THR A 139 7.50 -2.63 -8.77
CA THR A 139 8.86 -2.20 -8.38
C THR A 139 9.41 -1.17 -9.37
N GLU A 140 9.16 -1.36 -10.66
CA GLU A 140 9.56 -0.44 -11.73
C GLU A 140 8.84 0.92 -11.63
N ILE A 141 7.53 0.91 -11.38
CA ILE A 141 6.71 2.12 -11.44
C ILE A 141 6.84 2.97 -10.17
N PHE A 142 6.86 2.33 -8.99
CA PHE A 142 6.83 3.04 -7.72
C PHE A 142 8.20 3.21 -7.07
N GLY A 143 9.17 2.36 -7.43
CA GLY A 143 10.46 2.33 -6.76
C GLY A 143 10.38 1.97 -5.28
N ASP A 144 11.45 2.30 -4.56
CA ASP A 144 11.69 1.83 -3.19
C ASP A 144 10.82 2.54 -2.13
N ASP A 145 10.50 3.82 -2.35
CA ASP A 145 9.74 4.64 -1.41
C ASP A 145 8.22 4.41 -1.55
N SER A 146 7.82 3.14 -1.50
CA SER A 146 6.43 2.72 -1.66
C SER A 146 6.04 1.58 -0.73
N VAL A 147 4.74 1.48 -0.44
CA VAL A 147 4.17 0.35 0.31
C VAL A 147 3.29 -0.45 -0.63
N LEU A 148 3.66 -1.71 -0.89
CA LEU A 148 2.88 -2.63 -1.71
C LEU A 148 1.98 -3.48 -0.80
N GLN A 149 0.66 -3.27 -0.88
CA GLN A 149 -0.29 -3.96 0.00
C GLN A 149 -1.04 -5.09 -0.71
N PHE A 150 -0.70 -6.33 -0.36
CA PHE A 150 -1.36 -7.55 -0.83
C PHE A 150 -2.44 -7.99 0.16
N GLY A 151 -3.71 -7.68 -0.12
CA GLY A 151 -4.86 -8.13 0.68
C GLY A 151 -5.29 -9.55 0.29
N GLY A 152 -6.15 -9.65 -0.73
CA GLY A 152 -6.53 -10.94 -1.32
C GLY A 152 -5.34 -11.73 -1.87
N GLY A 153 -4.32 -11.04 -2.39
CA GLY A 153 -3.03 -11.62 -2.77
C GLY A 153 -2.16 -12.11 -1.61
N THR A 154 -2.64 -12.05 -0.35
CA THR A 154 -2.04 -12.74 0.81
C THR A 154 -3.00 -13.78 1.37
N LEU A 155 -4.24 -13.38 1.64
CA LEU A 155 -5.25 -14.25 2.27
C LEU A 155 -5.75 -15.37 1.35
N GLY A 156 -5.60 -15.22 0.03
CA GLY A 156 -6.06 -16.19 -0.97
C GLY A 156 -5.05 -17.28 -1.32
N HIS A 157 -3.91 -17.36 -0.64
CA HIS A 157 -2.90 -18.37 -0.91
C HIS A 157 -3.34 -19.76 -0.41
N PRO A 158 -3.13 -20.83 -1.20
CA PRO A 158 -3.62 -22.17 -0.86
C PRO A 158 -3.05 -22.74 0.45
N TRP A 159 -1.91 -22.23 0.90
CA TRP A 159 -1.24 -22.67 2.14
C TRP A 159 -1.39 -21.68 3.30
N GLY A 160 -2.24 -20.67 3.16
CA GLY A 160 -2.50 -19.67 4.19
C GLY A 160 -1.56 -18.47 4.20
N ASN A 161 -1.73 -17.62 5.22
CA ASN A 161 -1.20 -16.25 5.23
C ASN A 161 0.32 -16.16 5.33
N ALA A 162 0.95 -17.03 6.15
CA ALA A 162 2.38 -17.00 6.37
C ALA A 162 3.15 -17.40 5.10
N PRO A 163 2.84 -18.53 4.43
CA PRO A 163 3.45 -18.87 3.14
C PRO A 163 3.28 -17.76 2.09
N CYS A 164 2.12 -17.11 2.04
CA CYS A 164 1.96 -16.02 1.09
C CYS A 164 2.79 -14.78 1.43
N SER A 165 2.95 -14.49 2.71
CA SER A 165 3.84 -13.40 3.16
C SER A 165 5.27 -13.69 2.72
N VAL A 166 5.71 -14.96 2.75
CA VAL A 166 6.99 -15.40 2.18
C VAL A 166 7.01 -15.20 0.68
N ALA A 167 6.01 -15.70 -0.07
CA ALA A 167 5.93 -15.56 -1.52
C ALA A 167 6.03 -14.09 -1.99
N ASN A 168 5.27 -13.18 -1.35
CA ASN A 168 5.30 -11.75 -1.66
C ASN A 168 6.66 -11.13 -1.31
N ARG A 169 7.28 -11.51 -0.19
CA ARG A 169 8.60 -11.00 0.20
C ARG A 169 9.69 -11.47 -0.75
N VAL A 170 9.72 -12.76 -1.08
CA VAL A 170 10.68 -13.37 -2.01
C VAL A 170 10.57 -12.74 -3.41
N ALA A 171 9.34 -12.55 -3.92
CA ALA A 171 9.13 -11.88 -5.20
C ALA A 171 9.67 -10.44 -5.20
N LEU A 172 9.43 -9.68 -4.12
CA LEU A 172 9.89 -8.30 -4.00
C LEU A 172 11.42 -8.21 -3.95
N GLU A 173 12.05 -9.01 -3.09
CA GLU A 173 13.51 -9.00 -2.94
C GLU A 173 14.21 -9.40 -4.24
N ALA A 174 13.67 -10.40 -4.96
CA ALA A 174 14.19 -10.77 -6.28
C ALA A 174 14.06 -9.66 -7.32
N CYS A 175 12.92 -8.93 -7.35
CA CYS A 175 12.75 -7.80 -8.25
C CYS A 175 13.73 -6.67 -7.93
N VAL A 176 13.91 -6.34 -6.64
CA VAL A 176 14.86 -5.31 -6.20
C VAL A 176 16.30 -5.72 -6.53
N GLN A 177 16.69 -6.98 -6.29
CA GLN A 177 18.01 -7.49 -6.64
C GLN A 177 18.25 -7.40 -8.14
N ALA A 178 17.34 -7.93 -8.96
CA ALA A 178 17.45 -7.91 -10.41
C ALA A 178 17.58 -6.48 -10.96
N ARG A 179 16.77 -5.54 -10.45
CA ARG A 179 16.87 -4.12 -10.81
C ARG A 179 18.23 -3.53 -10.44
N ASN A 180 18.73 -3.83 -9.24
CA ASN A 180 20.02 -3.32 -8.76
C ASN A 180 21.21 -3.93 -9.55
N GLU A 181 21.04 -5.13 -10.10
CA GLU A 181 21.98 -5.78 -11.03
C GLU A 181 21.87 -5.26 -12.47
N GLY A 182 20.96 -4.33 -12.74
CA GLY A 182 20.78 -3.68 -14.05
C GLY A 182 19.86 -4.41 -15.02
N ARG A 183 19.07 -5.40 -14.55
CA ARG A 183 18.06 -6.08 -15.38
C ARG A 183 16.86 -5.16 -15.63
N ASP A 184 16.25 -5.30 -16.80
CA ASP A 184 15.05 -4.54 -17.18
C ASP A 184 13.80 -5.24 -16.67
N LEU A 185 13.21 -4.76 -15.56
CA LEU A 185 12.02 -5.37 -14.96
C LEU A 185 10.79 -5.33 -15.88
N ALA A 186 10.70 -4.36 -16.79
CA ALA A 186 9.57 -4.26 -17.71
C ALA A 186 9.61 -5.36 -18.79
N ARG A 187 10.81 -5.85 -19.12
CA ARG A 187 11.01 -6.89 -20.14
C ARG A 187 11.24 -8.27 -19.54
N GLU A 188 12.00 -8.34 -18.46
CA GLU A 188 12.50 -9.58 -17.85
C GLU A 188 11.71 -9.99 -16.60
N GLY A 189 10.74 -9.18 -16.16
CA GLY A 189 10.02 -9.38 -14.90
C GLY A 189 9.40 -10.77 -14.72
N ASN A 190 8.76 -11.30 -15.77
CA ASN A 190 8.17 -12.64 -15.72
C ASN A 190 9.23 -13.74 -15.59
N GLU A 191 10.37 -13.58 -16.26
CA GLU A 191 11.47 -14.54 -16.21
C GLU A 191 12.08 -14.56 -14.81
N ILE A 192 12.31 -13.40 -14.20
CA ILE A 192 12.79 -13.27 -12.82
C ILE A 192 11.87 -14.02 -11.85
N ILE A 193 10.55 -13.80 -11.93
CA ILE A 193 9.58 -14.49 -11.06
C ILE A 193 9.60 -16.00 -11.29
N CYS A 194 9.68 -16.45 -12.55
CA CYS A 194 9.78 -17.87 -12.91
C CYS A 194 11.10 -18.52 -12.46
N GLU A 195 12.21 -17.79 -12.42
CA GLU A 195 13.50 -18.30 -11.94
C GLU A 195 13.47 -18.52 -10.43
N VAL A 196 12.89 -17.57 -9.70
CA VAL A 196 12.79 -17.59 -8.24
C VAL A 196 11.80 -18.64 -7.75
N SER A 197 10.70 -18.85 -8.48
CA SER A 197 9.71 -19.87 -8.14
C SER A 197 10.25 -21.31 -8.23
N LYS A 198 11.38 -21.54 -8.92
CA LYS A 198 12.03 -22.87 -8.95
C LYS A 198 12.56 -23.29 -7.59
N TRP A 199 12.89 -22.35 -6.71
CA TRP A 199 13.46 -22.64 -5.38
C TRP A 199 12.61 -22.13 -4.21
N SER A 200 11.63 -21.24 -4.43
CA SER A 200 10.61 -20.91 -3.42
C SER A 200 9.28 -21.61 -3.74
N PRO A 201 8.92 -22.67 -2.98
CA PRO A 201 7.67 -23.40 -3.20
C PRO A 201 6.44 -22.53 -2.91
N GLU A 202 6.53 -21.60 -1.94
CA GLU A 202 5.46 -20.65 -1.64
C GLU A 202 5.21 -19.71 -2.82
N LEU A 203 6.28 -19.20 -3.45
CA LEU A 203 6.14 -18.38 -4.65
C LEU A 203 5.59 -19.19 -5.82
N ALA A 204 6.04 -20.42 -6.02
CA ALA A 204 5.50 -21.29 -7.06
C ALA A 204 3.99 -21.52 -6.91
N ALA A 205 3.53 -21.81 -5.70
CA ALA A 205 2.11 -21.97 -5.42
C ALA A 205 1.32 -20.67 -5.68
N ALA A 206 1.82 -19.53 -5.23
CA ALA A 206 1.23 -18.22 -5.52
C ALA A 206 1.15 -17.93 -7.03
N CYS A 207 2.23 -18.21 -7.77
CA CYS A 207 2.31 -18.03 -9.21
C CYS A 207 1.24 -18.84 -9.93
N GLU A 208 1.07 -20.12 -9.58
CA GLU A 208 0.08 -21.00 -10.20
C GLU A 208 -1.36 -20.53 -9.97
N VAL A 209 -1.67 -20.03 -8.76
CA VAL A 209 -3.01 -19.56 -8.40
C VAL A 209 -3.42 -18.33 -9.21
N TRP A 210 -2.50 -17.40 -9.47
CA TRP A 210 -2.84 -16.08 -10.00
C TRP A 210 -2.37 -15.82 -11.45
N LYS A 211 -1.74 -16.80 -12.13
CA LYS A 211 -1.16 -16.60 -13.48
C LYS A 211 -2.12 -16.10 -14.56
N ALA A 212 -3.42 -16.41 -14.44
CA ALA A 212 -4.44 -16.02 -15.41
C ALA A 212 -5.19 -14.73 -15.02
N ILE A 213 -4.93 -14.18 -13.84
CA ILE A 213 -5.67 -13.02 -13.33
C ILE A 213 -5.01 -11.75 -13.86
N LYS A 214 -5.77 -10.98 -14.64
CA LYS A 214 -5.37 -9.68 -15.18
C LYS A 214 -6.55 -8.71 -15.13
N PHE A 215 -6.24 -7.43 -14.97
CA PHE A 215 -7.22 -6.35 -14.97
C PHE A 215 -6.99 -5.45 -16.18
N GLU A 216 -7.57 -5.85 -17.31
CA GLU A 216 -7.45 -5.13 -18.59
C GLU A 216 -8.77 -4.42 -18.89
N LEU A 217 -8.89 -3.18 -18.39
CA LEU A 217 -10.08 -2.35 -18.57
C LEU A 217 -9.67 -0.96 -19.08
N PRO A 218 -10.50 -0.30 -19.90
CA PRO A 218 -10.20 1.07 -20.33
C PRO A 218 -10.19 2.03 -19.15
N ALA A 219 -9.18 2.92 -19.12
CA ALA A 219 -9.12 3.99 -18.14
C ALA A 219 -10.17 5.08 -18.45
N MET A 220 -10.94 5.48 -17.43
CA MET A 220 -11.94 6.56 -17.57
C MET A 220 -11.32 7.94 -17.49
N ASP A 221 -10.29 8.10 -16.64
CA ASP A 221 -9.55 9.35 -16.50
C ASP A 221 -8.27 9.25 -17.32
N THR A 222 -8.17 10.09 -18.35
CA THR A 222 -7.07 10.17 -19.31
C THR A 222 -6.67 11.64 -19.49
N LEU A 223 -5.42 11.92 -19.87
CA LEU A 223 -4.95 13.29 -20.14
C LEU A 223 -5.72 13.95 -21.29
#